data_AF-A0A6S6QMU6-F1
#
_entry.id   AF-A0A6S6QMU6-F1
#
_cell.length_a   1.000
_cell.length_b   1.000
_cell.length_c   1.000
_cell.angle_alpha   90.00
_cell.angle_beta   90.00
_cell.angle_gamma   90.00
#
_symmetry.space_group_name_H-M   'P 1'
#
loop_
_entity.id
_entity.type
_entity.pdbx_description
1 polymer ?
#
loop_
_entity_poly.entity_id
_entity_poly.type
_entity_poly.pdbx_seq_one_letter_code
_entity_poly.pdbx_strand_id
1 'polypeptide(L)'
;MFKVIYFQKGSDFQQAWTEYDPDSGSDITKLWTDGAEAAEFCRDQMSLHHGYVFQPRIVSGTEWRAREERRFSEGTYRELPWVGQPWFDGKYPDHYAHVSVETEAQVAYTETEAKGHADRQTRLNAGRYLTKFFSDVLSETQIRDLATEYVALLDDCKLLFTDNPTKMVRVYVNGPHSCMQYPADHFQSRFHPVRVYAAGDLQLAWLERDGQITARCLVWPERKIYGRIYGDTARIEPRLAALGYSNGSLNGARLKRVPVGRSKRKFIAPYIDGRQRLTDGGDFLAIDAGGEIFADGTDGIARNPMTKCERCRRGEEFHEHNGYSVRINGDGGVRIWCHRCAHRHAVDCRYHGDRFPRRLAVEVENQLWSPWAAEQNSFVCDVTGRRHSNRHLAVLHDGRQVRSSLARDVRHIDGRRIFVLTDEAVRLDDGTYWSQEMFAEHGFVCAITGRNYRNCDRRSPGENVYLYAPANASAA
;
A
#
# COMPACT_ATOMS: atom_id res chain seq x y z
N MET A 1 10.52 35.49 56.78
CA MET A 1 10.15 36.47 57.83
C MET A 1 9.72 37.79 57.19
N PHE A 2 8.81 38.55 57.80
CA PHE A 2 8.31 39.83 57.25
C PHE A 2 8.87 41.05 58.01
N LYS A 3 9.21 42.14 57.30
CA LYS A 3 9.51 43.48 57.83
C LYS A 3 8.37 44.43 57.48
N VAL A 4 8.12 45.44 58.30
CA VAL A 4 7.09 46.45 58.05
C VAL A 4 7.71 47.69 57.42
N ILE A 5 7.07 48.22 56.37
CA ILE A 5 7.39 49.51 55.77
C ILE A 5 6.12 50.38 55.70
N TYR A 6 6.26 51.71 55.61
CA TYR A 6 5.12 52.64 55.62
C TYR A 6 5.15 53.68 54.49
N PHE A 7 3.98 54.28 54.21
CA PHE A 7 3.85 55.44 53.31
C PHE A 7 2.69 56.37 53.72
N GLN A 8 2.79 57.65 53.32
CA GLN A 8 1.80 58.67 53.64
C GLN A 8 0.67 58.70 52.61
N LYS A 9 -0.57 58.74 53.08
CA LYS A 9 -1.76 58.73 52.21
C LYS A 9 -1.93 60.11 51.56
N GLY A 10 -1.65 60.22 50.27
CA GLY A 10 -1.86 61.44 49.48
C GLY A 10 -0.63 62.02 48.78
N SER A 11 0.56 61.45 48.96
CA SER A 11 1.73 61.76 48.13
C SER A 11 1.70 60.92 46.85
N ASP A 12 2.01 61.52 45.70
CA ASP A 12 2.12 60.82 44.43
C ASP A 12 2.99 59.56 44.56
N PHE A 13 2.49 58.45 44.02
CA PHE A 13 2.93 57.06 44.23
C PHE A 13 4.39 56.75 43.83
N GLN A 14 5.23 57.74 43.51
CA GLN A 14 6.56 57.54 42.94
C GLN A 14 7.77 57.95 43.78
N GLN A 15 7.66 58.60 44.94
CA GLN A 15 8.87 58.99 45.69
C GLN A 15 8.76 58.84 47.22
N ALA A 16 9.84 58.26 47.77
CA ALA A 16 10.19 58.00 49.18
C ALA A 16 9.65 56.69 49.80
N TRP A 17 10.41 55.60 49.62
CA TRP A 17 10.48 54.54 50.64
C TRP A 17 11.39 55.05 51.75
N THR A 18 10.89 55.15 52.99
CA THR A 18 11.74 55.44 54.15
C THR A 18 11.67 54.22 55.07
N GLU A 19 12.82 53.62 55.33
CA GLU A 19 12.93 52.68 56.45
C GLU A 19 12.68 53.48 57.74
N TYR A 20 11.89 52.91 58.66
CA TYR A 20 11.65 53.55 59.94
C TYR A 20 12.95 53.50 60.77
N ASP A 21 13.59 54.64 61.00
CA ASP A 21 14.79 54.79 61.84
C ASP A 21 14.42 55.38 63.21
N PRO A 22 14.60 54.63 64.31
CA PRO A 22 14.21 55.06 65.64
C PRO A 22 15.43 55.39 66.52
N ASP A 23 15.87 56.65 66.53
CA ASP A 23 16.50 57.24 67.74
C ASP A 23 15.49 57.40 68.91
N SER A 24 14.31 56.75 68.83
CA SER A 24 13.16 56.94 69.72
C SER A 24 12.85 55.77 70.68
N GLY A 25 13.74 54.76 70.79
CA GLY A 25 13.77 53.89 71.98
C GLY A 25 12.67 52.84 72.12
N SER A 26 12.12 52.31 71.03
CA SER A 26 11.30 51.08 71.07
C SER A 26 11.66 50.14 69.92
N ASP A 27 12.34 49.05 70.25
CA ASP A 27 12.72 47.95 69.37
C ASP A 27 11.46 47.16 68.96
N ILE A 28 11.01 47.33 67.72
CA ILE A 28 9.93 46.54 67.12
C ILE A 28 10.27 46.11 65.69
N THR A 29 11.43 45.50 65.49
CA THR A 29 11.61 44.49 64.44
C THR A 29 11.00 43.18 64.92
N LYS A 30 9.66 43.14 65.06
CA LYS A 30 8.96 41.87 65.24
C LYS A 30 9.07 41.11 63.92
N LEU A 31 9.60 39.90 63.94
CA LEU A 31 9.71 39.06 62.76
C LEU A 31 8.50 38.11 62.75
N TRP A 32 7.65 38.23 61.73
CA TRP A 32 6.52 37.31 61.56
C TRP A 32 6.91 36.13 60.67
N THR A 33 6.44 34.93 61.05
CA THR A 33 6.53 33.71 60.24
C THR A 33 5.34 33.56 59.30
N ASP A 34 4.17 34.10 59.67
CA ASP A 34 2.94 34.11 58.88
C ASP A 34 2.66 35.51 58.30
N GLY A 35 2.39 35.57 56.99
CA GLY A 35 2.10 36.82 56.29
C GLY A 35 0.70 37.39 56.57
N ALA A 36 -0.26 36.54 56.91
CA ALA A 36 -1.61 36.96 57.29
C ALA A 36 -1.59 37.67 58.65
N GLU A 37 -0.87 37.10 59.63
CA GLU A 37 -0.68 37.73 60.94
C GLU A 37 0.12 39.04 60.82
N ALA A 38 1.14 39.07 59.95
CA ALA A 38 1.90 40.30 59.67
C ALA A 38 1.01 41.39 59.05
N ALA A 39 0.13 41.01 58.12
CA ALA A 39 -0.79 41.93 57.46
C ALA A 39 -1.89 42.43 58.40
N GLU A 40 -2.42 41.54 59.26
CA GLU A 40 -3.39 41.89 60.30
C GLU A 40 -2.80 42.88 61.30
N PHE A 41 -1.58 42.62 61.79
CA PHE A 41 -0.88 43.56 62.64
C PHE A 41 -0.64 44.92 61.96
N CYS A 42 -0.19 44.92 60.70
CA CYS A 42 0.04 46.16 59.96
C CYS A 42 -1.24 46.97 59.74
N ARG A 43 -2.38 46.31 59.53
CA ARG A 43 -3.67 46.97 59.34
C ARG A 43 -4.26 47.46 60.66
N ASP A 44 -4.34 46.57 61.63
CA ASP A 44 -5.19 46.73 62.82
C ASP A 44 -4.47 47.45 63.96
N GLN A 45 -3.14 47.32 64.04
CA GLN A 45 -2.34 47.92 65.10
C GLN A 45 -1.48 49.09 64.60
N MET A 46 -0.91 49.00 63.39
CA MET A 46 -0.03 50.06 62.89
C MET A 46 -0.80 51.14 62.11
N SER A 47 -1.52 50.75 61.05
CA SER A 47 -2.13 51.71 60.14
C SER A 47 -3.27 52.52 60.76
N LEU A 48 -4.02 51.89 61.67
CA LEU A 48 -5.11 52.52 62.41
C LEU A 48 -4.62 53.60 63.40
N HIS A 49 -3.44 53.42 63.99
CA HIS A 49 -2.95 54.26 65.08
C HIS A 49 -1.97 55.36 64.65
N HIS A 50 -1.29 55.19 63.52
CA HIS A 50 -0.21 56.07 63.11
C HIS A 50 -0.51 56.95 61.88
N GLY A 51 -1.69 56.81 61.26
CA GLY A 51 -2.10 57.65 60.12
C GLY A 51 -1.36 57.39 58.80
N TYR A 52 -0.44 56.43 58.79
CA TYR A 52 0.25 55.91 57.61
C TYR A 52 -0.32 54.54 57.21
N VAL A 53 -0.16 54.14 55.96
CA VAL A 53 -0.45 52.76 55.56
C VAL A 53 0.83 51.95 55.71
N PHE A 54 0.79 50.94 56.58
CA PHE A 54 1.88 50.00 56.79
C PHE A 54 1.62 48.73 55.97
N GLN A 55 2.64 48.23 55.28
CA GLN A 55 2.58 46.96 54.56
C GLN A 55 3.72 46.04 54.98
N PRO A 56 3.44 44.75 55.25
CA PRO A 56 4.50 43.78 55.46
C PRO A 56 5.19 43.45 54.12
N ARG A 57 6.51 43.38 54.14
CA ARG A 57 7.36 42.89 53.05
C ARG A 57 8.17 41.70 53.52
N ILE A 58 8.33 40.73 52.65
CA ILE A 58 9.16 39.55 52.93
C ILE A 58 10.62 40.00 52.98
N VAL A 59 11.29 39.71 54.08
CA VAL A 59 12.75 39.81 54.20
C VAL A 59 13.35 38.56 53.56
N SER A 60 14.22 38.77 52.58
CA SER A 60 14.93 37.73 51.85
C SER A 60 15.84 36.92 52.78
N GLY A 61 15.35 35.75 53.22
CA GLY A 61 16.14 34.70 53.85
C GLY A 61 16.28 33.49 52.91
N THR A 62 17.39 32.76 52.98
CA THR A 62 17.62 31.58 52.13
C THR A 62 16.84 30.33 52.57
N GLU A 63 15.93 30.45 53.55
CA GLU A 63 15.14 29.33 54.11
C GLU A 63 14.35 28.55 53.05
N TRP A 64 13.90 29.22 51.99
CA TRP A 64 13.18 28.54 50.91
C TRP A 64 14.08 27.59 50.11
N ARG A 65 15.38 27.88 49.98
CA ARG A 65 16.36 27.01 49.31
C ARG A 65 16.53 25.70 50.06
N ALA A 66 16.73 25.79 51.38
CA ALA A 66 16.79 24.63 52.27
C ALA A 66 15.50 23.77 52.20
N ARG A 67 14.33 24.42 52.04
CA ARG A 67 13.06 23.71 51.81
C ARG A 67 13.05 22.93 50.49
N GLU A 68 13.48 23.54 49.38
CA GLU A 68 13.53 22.84 48.08
C GLU A 68 14.56 21.70 48.09
N GLU A 69 15.73 21.90 48.69
CA GLU A 69 16.74 20.84 48.88
C GLU A 69 16.18 19.67 49.69
N ARG A 70 15.45 19.98 50.76
CA ARG A 70 14.78 18.96 51.56
C ARG A 70 13.81 18.16 50.67
N ARG A 71 12.97 18.80 49.86
CA ARG A 71 12.03 18.08 48.96
C ARG A 71 12.70 17.07 48.02
N PHE A 72 13.93 17.34 47.58
CA PHE A 72 14.73 16.34 46.86
C PHE A 72 15.19 15.20 47.77
N SER A 73 15.74 15.49 48.96
CA SER A 73 16.27 14.46 49.87
C SER A 73 15.20 13.54 50.47
N GLU A 74 13.98 14.03 50.71
CA GLU A 74 12.82 13.22 51.14
C GLU A 74 12.04 12.61 49.97
N GLY A 75 12.48 12.81 48.72
CA GLY A 75 11.91 12.18 47.53
C GLY A 75 10.56 12.74 47.07
N THR A 76 10.14 13.89 47.60
CA THR A 76 8.96 14.62 47.11
C THR A 76 9.19 15.14 45.69
N TYR A 77 10.42 15.59 45.39
CA TYR A 77 10.83 15.97 44.05
C TYR A 77 11.63 14.85 43.41
N ARG A 78 11.20 14.48 42.20
CA ARG A 78 11.96 13.59 41.32
C ARG A 78 12.86 14.42 40.41
N GLU A 79 14.14 14.07 40.37
CA GLU A 79 15.12 14.70 39.50
C GLU A 79 14.76 14.58 38.02
N LEU A 80 15.18 15.57 37.24
CA LEU A 80 15.09 15.53 35.78
C LEU A 80 16.09 14.52 35.21
N PRO A 81 15.78 13.85 34.09
CA PRO A 81 16.68 12.86 33.48
C PRO A 81 18.00 13.43 32.96
N TRP A 82 18.16 14.75 32.95
CA TRP A 82 19.37 15.44 32.50
C TRP A 82 20.26 15.95 33.64
N VAL A 83 19.89 15.70 34.90
CA VAL A 83 20.79 15.95 36.05
C VAL A 83 22.06 15.12 35.87
N GLY A 84 23.24 15.71 36.10
CA GLY A 84 24.53 15.08 35.83
C GLY A 84 25.13 15.43 34.46
N GLN A 85 24.37 16.10 33.59
CA GLN A 85 24.87 16.52 32.28
C GLN A 85 25.68 17.82 32.41
N PRO A 86 26.87 17.93 31.76
CA PRO A 86 27.73 19.11 31.87
C PRO A 86 27.07 20.43 31.44
N TRP A 87 26.09 20.38 30.54
CA TRP A 87 25.37 21.55 30.06
C TRP A 87 24.20 21.97 30.97
N PHE A 88 23.77 21.09 31.88
CA PHE A 88 22.63 21.29 32.78
C PHE A 88 23.11 21.73 34.17
N ASP A 89 24.10 21.04 34.71
CA ASP A 89 24.53 21.21 36.09
C ASP A 89 25.16 22.58 36.33
N GLY A 90 24.77 23.22 37.44
CA GLY A 90 25.37 24.48 37.91
C GLY A 90 25.00 25.74 37.12
N LYS A 91 24.31 25.64 35.98
CA LYS A 91 23.91 26.82 35.20
C LYS A 91 22.83 27.65 35.89
N TYR A 92 21.87 26.97 36.51
CA TYR A 92 20.77 27.60 37.25
C TYR A 92 20.53 26.88 38.60
N PRO A 93 21.44 27.04 39.58
CA PRO A 93 21.41 26.27 40.83
C PRO A 93 20.15 26.56 41.66
N ASP A 94 19.62 27.77 41.57
CA ASP A 94 18.43 28.21 42.34
C ASP A 94 17.09 27.86 41.66
N HIS A 95 17.11 27.19 40.49
CA HIS A 95 15.85 26.80 39.84
C HIS A 95 15.18 25.62 40.53
N TYR A 96 15.94 24.74 41.20
CA TYR A 96 15.42 23.50 41.78
C TYR A 96 14.50 22.74 40.80
N ALA A 97 14.93 22.62 39.54
CA ALA A 97 14.11 22.07 38.48
C ALA A 97 13.91 20.56 38.66
N HIS A 98 12.66 20.11 38.63
CA HIS A 98 12.25 18.73 38.90
C HIS A 98 11.07 18.31 38.02
N VAL A 99 10.76 17.02 38.01
CA VAL A 99 9.53 16.50 37.41
C VAL A 99 8.33 17.04 38.19
N SER A 100 7.38 17.66 37.50
CA SER A 100 6.23 18.26 38.17
C SER A 100 5.39 17.21 38.91
N VAL A 101 5.17 17.45 40.20
CA VAL A 101 4.37 16.58 41.08
C VAL A 101 2.90 16.50 40.63
N GLU A 102 2.36 17.54 40.01
CA GLU A 102 0.97 17.54 39.52
C GLU A 102 0.81 16.97 38.11
N THR A 103 1.86 17.03 37.28
CA THR A 103 1.78 16.57 35.89
C THR A 103 3.15 16.10 35.42
N GLU A 104 3.41 14.80 35.47
CA GLU A 104 4.73 14.21 35.18
C GLU A 104 5.28 14.54 33.77
N ALA A 105 4.42 14.96 32.84
CA ALA A 105 4.83 15.42 31.51
C ALA A 105 5.46 16.83 31.48
N GLN A 106 5.51 17.54 32.62
CA GLN A 106 6.01 18.91 32.73
C GLN A 106 7.19 19.03 33.69
N VAL A 107 8.07 19.98 33.39
CA VAL A 107 9.13 20.44 34.27
C VAL A 107 8.59 21.53 35.18
N ALA A 108 8.75 21.36 36.48
CA ALA A 108 8.48 22.38 37.49
C ALA A 108 9.81 22.99 37.97
N TYR A 109 9.83 24.31 38.18
CA TYR A 109 11.01 25.02 38.68
C TYR A 109 10.63 26.31 39.41
N THR A 110 11.52 26.79 40.27
CA THR A 110 11.39 28.07 40.97
C THR A 110 11.99 29.18 40.11
N GLU A 111 11.14 30.04 39.56
CA GLU A 111 11.56 31.03 38.56
C GLU A 111 12.21 32.29 39.16
N THR A 112 11.78 32.71 40.36
CA THR A 112 12.31 33.90 41.04
C THR A 112 12.35 33.67 42.54
N GLU A 113 13.19 34.43 43.26
CA GLU A 113 13.23 34.36 44.73
C GLU A 113 11.87 34.65 45.37
N ALA A 114 11.12 35.64 44.85
CA ALA A 114 9.79 35.96 45.35
C ALA A 114 8.82 34.76 45.24
N LYS A 115 8.94 33.98 44.15
CA LYS A 115 8.17 32.75 43.96
C LYS A 115 8.65 31.63 44.89
N GLY A 116 9.97 31.51 45.11
CA GLY A 116 10.54 30.60 46.10
C GLY A 116 10.02 30.89 47.51
N HIS A 117 10.01 32.15 47.92
CA HIS A 117 9.44 32.56 49.20
C HIS A 117 7.93 32.28 49.32
N ALA A 118 7.18 32.47 48.24
CA ALA A 118 5.75 32.19 48.18
C ALA A 118 5.42 30.70 47.99
N ASP A 119 6.43 29.82 47.94
CA ASP A 119 6.29 28.39 47.63
C ASP A 119 5.48 28.13 46.34
N ARG A 120 5.82 28.86 45.28
CA ARG A 120 5.18 28.76 43.97
C ARG A 120 6.17 28.33 42.90
N GLN A 121 5.89 27.22 42.26
CA GLN A 121 6.68 26.72 41.12
C GLN A 121 6.00 27.12 39.79
N THR A 122 6.82 27.45 38.80
CA THR A 122 6.40 27.61 37.41
C THR A 122 6.51 26.26 36.70
N ARG A 123 5.55 25.94 35.81
CA ARG A 123 5.53 24.69 35.06
C ARG A 123 5.60 24.94 33.57
N LEU A 124 6.43 24.18 32.87
CA LEU A 124 6.59 24.22 31.43
C LEU A 124 6.73 22.81 30.87
N ASN A 125 6.30 22.60 29.62
CA ASN A 125 6.69 21.39 28.89
C ASN A 125 8.22 21.35 28.74
N ALA A 126 8.81 20.16 28.79
CA ALA A 126 10.26 19.95 28.70
C ALA A 126 10.93 20.76 27.57
N GLY A 127 10.39 20.71 26.35
CA GLY A 127 10.91 21.48 25.22
C GLY A 127 10.89 23.00 25.46
N ARG A 128 9.81 23.55 26.02
CA ARG A 128 9.71 25.00 26.32
C ARG A 128 10.69 25.41 27.42
N TYR A 129 10.88 24.55 28.43
CA TYR A 129 11.86 24.78 29.49
C TYR A 129 13.28 24.80 28.92
N LEU A 130 13.65 23.78 28.15
CA LEU A 130 14.96 23.69 27.49
C LEU A 130 15.20 24.85 26.53
N THR A 131 14.23 25.24 25.71
CA THR A 131 14.35 26.42 24.83
C THR A 131 14.54 27.70 25.62
N LYS A 132 13.85 27.87 26.75
CA LYS A 132 13.94 29.12 27.54
C LYS A 132 15.29 29.30 28.22
N PHE A 133 15.92 28.22 28.68
CA PHE A 133 17.10 28.30 29.55
C PHE A 133 18.39 27.71 28.95
N PHE A 134 18.29 26.92 27.88
CA PHE A 134 19.41 26.17 27.34
C PHE A 134 19.55 26.28 25.81
N SER A 135 18.82 27.18 25.14
CA SER A 135 18.94 27.38 23.68
C SER A 135 20.28 27.96 23.23
N ASP A 136 21.08 28.48 24.15
CA ASP A 136 22.44 28.97 23.93
C ASP A 136 23.50 27.83 23.93
N VAL A 137 23.18 26.67 24.52
CA VAL A 137 24.08 25.51 24.63
C VAL A 137 23.54 24.25 23.94
N LEU A 138 22.24 24.21 23.62
CA LEU A 138 21.58 23.12 22.90
C LEU A 138 20.98 23.63 21.60
N SER A 139 21.18 22.87 20.53
CA SER A 139 20.49 23.10 19.25
C SER A 139 19.00 22.75 19.32
N GLU A 140 18.19 23.30 18.41
CA GLU A 140 16.76 22.98 18.31
C GLU A 140 16.48 21.48 18.16
N THR A 141 17.35 20.76 17.44
CA THR A 141 17.22 19.30 17.27
C THR A 141 17.49 18.58 18.59
N GLN A 142 18.56 18.92 19.31
CA GLN A 142 18.83 18.33 20.63
C GLN A 142 17.71 18.60 21.63
N ILE A 143 17.15 19.81 21.63
CA ILE A 143 16.02 20.16 22.49
C ILE A 143 14.79 19.29 22.18
N ARG A 144 14.49 19.07 20.89
CA ARG A 144 13.38 18.22 20.45
C ARG A 144 13.58 16.78 20.90
N ASP A 145 14.78 16.24 20.75
CA ASP A 145 15.11 14.87 21.10
C ASP A 145 15.02 14.65 22.61
N LEU A 146 15.63 15.53 23.41
CA LEU A 146 15.57 15.50 24.88
C LEU A 146 14.15 15.66 25.42
N ALA A 147 13.34 16.54 24.82
CA ALA A 147 11.94 16.70 25.23
C ALA A 147 11.10 15.46 24.90
N THR A 148 11.39 14.80 23.79
CA THR A 148 10.73 13.53 23.39
C THR A 148 11.12 12.42 24.36
N GLU A 149 12.40 12.32 24.70
CA GLU A 149 12.93 11.37 25.68
C GLU A 149 12.31 11.57 27.07
N TYR A 150 12.21 12.81 27.54
CA TYR A 150 11.59 13.16 28.81
C TYR A 150 10.14 12.65 28.91
N VAL A 151 9.33 12.90 27.88
CA VAL A 151 7.95 12.41 27.83
C VAL A 151 7.94 10.88 27.76
N ALA A 152 8.86 10.26 27.03
CA ALA A 152 8.94 8.81 26.94
C ALA A 152 9.31 8.14 28.28
N LEU A 153 10.14 8.75 29.11
CA LEU A 153 10.61 8.21 30.40
C LEU A 153 9.57 8.29 31.52
N LEU A 154 8.67 9.26 31.46
CA LEU A 154 7.70 9.58 32.53
C LEU A 154 6.26 9.18 32.17
N ASP A 155 6.06 8.58 31.01
CA ASP A 155 4.77 8.05 30.59
C ASP A 155 4.54 6.66 31.18
N ASP A 156 3.46 6.47 31.95
CA ASP A 156 2.99 5.18 32.53
C ASP A 156 2.47 4.21 31.44
N CYS A 157 2.87 4.42 30.18
CA CYS A 157 2.69 3.50 29.08
C CYS A 157 3.43 2.18 29.34
N LYS A 158 2.67 1.14 29.66
CA LYS A 158 3.18 -0.20 29.91
C LYS A 158 3.43 -0.91 28.59
N LEU A 159 4.67 -1.30 28.35
CA LEU A 159 5.02 -2.25 27.29
C LEU A 159 4.72 -3.66 27.76
N LEU A 160 3.81 -4.33 27.05
CA LEU A 160 3.31 -5.66 27.39
C LEU A 160 3.60 -6.64 26.25
N PHE A 161 3.77 -7.91 26.60
CA PHE A 161 4.06 -8.99 25.65
C PHE A 161 3.09 -10.15 25.84
N THR A 162 2.76 -10.85 24.75
CA THR A 162 1.98 -12.08 24.83
C THR A 162 2.24 -13.02 23.66
N ASP A 163 2.28 -14.31 23.95
CA ASP A 163 2.15 -15.42 22.99
C ASP A 163 0.74 -16.02 22.98
N ASN A 164 -0.16 -15.54 23.85
CA ASN A 164 -1.49 -16.11 24.03
C ASN A 164 -2.42 -15.71 22.87
N PRO A 165 -2.98 -16.67 22.10
CA PRO A 165 -3.80 -16.37 20.93
C PRO A 165 -5.00 -15.47 21.21
N THR A 166 -5.65 -15.60 22.38
CA THR A 166 -6.82 -14.79 22.74
C THR A 166 -6.42 -13.36 23.08
N LYS A 167 -5.31 -13.18 23.80
CA LYS A 167 -4.77 -11.82 24.06
C LYS A 167 -4.31 -11.15 22.76
N MET A 168 -3.67 -11.90 21.84
CA MET A 168 -3.30 -11.35 20.53
C MET A 168 -4.51 -10.81 19.78
N VAL A 169 -5.62 -11.56 19.76
CA VAL A 169 -6.86 -11.11 19.11
C VAL A 169 -7.40 -9.85 19.78
N ARG A 170 -7.44 -9.77 21.13
CA ARG A 170 -7.84 -8.54 21.84
C ARG A 170 -7.04 -7.33 21.36
N VAL A 171 -5.72 -7.48 21.24
CA VAL A 171 -4.80 -6.40 20.88
C VAL A 171 -4.98 -5.96 19.43
N TYR A 172 -5.21 -6.90 18.50
CA TYR A 172 -5.52 -6.56 17.11
C TYR A 172 -6.87 -5.86 16.97
N VAL A 173 -7.90 -6.33 17.70
CA VAL A 173 -9.28 -5.80 17.60
C VAL A 173 -9.44 -4.43 18.26
N ASN A 174 -8.77 -4.18 19.37
CA ASN A 174 -8.92 -2.94 20.14
C ASN A 174 -7.73 -1.97 19.99
N GLY A 175 -6.77 -2.30 19.12
CA GLY A 175 -5.56 -1.52 18.91
C GLY A 175 -5.59 -0.67 17.64
N PRO A 176 -4.41 -0.19 17.21
CA PRO A 176 -4.29 0.65 16.01
C PRO A 176 -4.81 -0.01 14.74
N HIS A 177 -5.35 0.83 13.85
CA HIS A 177 -6.00 0.41 12.60
C HIS A 177 -5.14 -0.51 11.74
N SER A 178 -5.72 -1.63 11.29
CA SER A 178 -5.10 -2.53 10.32
C SER A 178 -6.14 -3.42 9.62
N CYS A 179 -5.74 -4.08 8.53
CA CYS A 179 -6.60 -5.07 7.85
C CYS A 179 -7.04 -6.23 8.77
N MET A 180 -6.24 -6.53 9.79
CA MET A 180 -6.48 -7.62 10.74
C MET A 180 -7.17 -7.15 12.03
N GLN A 181 -7.81 -5.98 12.05
CA GLN A 181 -8.47 -5.43 13.26
C GLN A 181 -9.89 -5.97 13.50
N TYR A 182 -10.50 -6.60 12.50
CA TYR A 182 -11.90 -6.97 12.59
C TYR A 182 -12.11 -8.20 13.49
N PRO A 183 -13.31 -8.39 14.07
CA PRO A 183 -13.61 -9.62 14.81
C PRO A 183 -13.54 -10.87 13.90
N ALA A 184 -13.53 -12.05 14.51
CA ALA A 184 -13.28 -13.30 13.79
C ALA A 184 -14.29 -13.62 12.67
N ASP A 185 -15.53 -13.14 12.80
CA ASP A 185 -16.64 -13.32 11.85
C ASP A 185 -16.47 -12.54 10.55
N HIS A 186 -15.58 -11.55 10.51
CA HIS A 186 -15.23 -10.80 9.31
C HIS A 186 -14.40 -11.63 8.31
N PHE A 187 -13.69 -12.66 8.78
CA PHE A 187 -12.76 -13.44 7.97
C PHE A 187 -13.39 -14.73 7.45
N GLN A 188 -12.81 -15.31 6.40
CA GLN A 188 -13.30 -16.58 5.82
C GLN A 188 -13.00 -17.82 6.69
N SER A 189 -12.48 -17.63 7.90
CA SER A 189 -12.01 -18.69 8.78
C SER A 189 -12.83 -18.76 10.07
N ARG A 190 -12.86 -19.93 10.71
CA ARG A 190 -13.64 -20.13 11.95
C ARG A 190 -13.07 -19.37 13.16
N PHE A 191 -11.84 -18.88 13.07
CA PHE A 191 -11.17 -18.17 14.15
C PHE A 191 -10.26 -17.09 13.58
N HIS A 192 -10.01 -16.04 14.37
CA HIS A 192 -9.25 -14.88 13.91
C HIS A 192 -7.83 -15.27 13.40
N PRO A 193 -7.40 -14.80 12.20
CA PRO A 193 -6.17 -15.26 11.54
C PRO A 193 -4.89 -15.09 12.37
N VAL A 194 -4.76 -13.98 13.09
CA VAL A 194 -3.58 -13.66 13.93
C VAL A 194 -3.28 -14.69 15.03
N ARG A 195 -4.23 -15.58 15.35
CA ARG A 195 -4.01 -16.68 16.31
C ARG A 195 -2.87 -17.60 15.88
N VAL A 196 -2.50 -17.63 14.59
CA VAL A 196 -1.40 -18.47 14.10
C VAL A 196 -0.01 -17.95 14.46
N TYR A 197 0.14 -16.68 14.88
CA TYR A 197 1.42 -16.16 15.38
C TYR A 197 1.89 -16.85 16.65
N ALA A 198 0.96 -17.42 17.43
CA ALA A 198 1.23 -18.18 18.64
C ALA A 198 1.81 -19.59 18.37
N ALA A 199 2.70 -19.73 17.38
CA ALA A 199 3.35 -21.00 17.02
C ALA A 199 4.63 -21.28 17.81
N GLY A 200 5.11 -20.29 18.57
CA GLY A 200 6.26 -20.42 19.48
C GLY A 200 7.40 -19.43 19.23
N ASP A 201 7.59 -18.97 17.98
CA ASP A 201 8.72 -18.07 17.66
C ASP A 201 8.41 -16.60 17.91
N LEU A 202 7.14 -16.23 17.78
CA LEU A 202 6.69 -14.84 17.82
C LEU A 202 5.87 -14.54 19.08
N GLN A 203 6.03 -13.31 19.55
CA GLN A 203 5.16 -12.67 20.53
C GLN A 203 4.58 -11.39 19.95
N LEU A 204 3.46 -10.94 20.49
CA LEU A 204 2.90 -9.63 20.22
C LEU A 204 3.28 -8.68 21.34
N ALA A 205 3.97 -7.60 20.99
CA ALA A 205 4.26 -6.48 21.88
C ALA A 205 3.25 -5.35 21.66
N TRP A 206 2.80 -4.69 22.72
CA TRP A 206 1.91 -3.53 22.61
C TRP A 206 2.11 -2.53 23.75
N LEU A 207 1.68 -1.29 23.51
CA LEU A 207 1.56 -0.26 24.55
C LEU A 207 0.10 -0.14 24.97
N GLU A 208 -0.12 -0.07 26.28
CA GLU A 208 -1.41 0.25 26.88
C GLU A 208 -1.29 1.52 27.73
N ARG A 209 -2.19 2.48 27.50
CA ARG A 209 -2.27 3.77 28.20
C ARG A 209 -3.73 4.08 28.50
N ASP A 210 -4.05 4.38 29.75
CA ASP A 210 -5.43 4.72 30.16
C ASP A 210 -6.46 3.67 29.70
N GLY A 211 -6.06 2.39 29.69
CA GLY A 211 -6.87 1.25 29.21
C GLY A 211 -7.00 1.14 27.68
N GLN A 212 -6.38 2.01 26.91
CA GLN A 212 -6.36 1.99 25.44
C GLN A 212 -5.05 1.44 24.89
N ILE A 213 -5.15 0.66 23.81
CA ILE A 213 -3.98 0.09 23.11
C ILE A 213 -3.53 1.09 22.04
N THR A 214 -2.39 1.73 22.26
CA THR A 214 -1.93 2.86 21.41
C THR A 214 -0.89 2.44 20.36
N ALA A 215 -0.17 1.33 20.58
CA ALA A 215 0.81 0.80 19.63
C ALA A 215 0.88 -0.71 19.72
N ARG A 216 1.28 -1.39 18.63
CA ARG A 216 1.61 -2.82 18.63
C ARG A 216 2.57 -3.23 17.52
N CYS A 217 3.32 -4.31 17.74
CA CYS A 217 4.14 -4.97 16.72
C CYS A 217 4.38 -6.45 17.09
N LEU A 218 4.73 -7.26 16.08
CA LEU A 218 5.25 -8.61 16.32
C LEU A 218 6.74 -8.54 16.64
N VAL A 219 7.16 -9.37 17.60
CA VAL A 219 8.55 -9.52 18.01
C VAL A 219 8.97 -10.99 17.98
N TRP A 220 10.24 -11.24 17.74
CA TRP A 220 10.88 -12.55 17.88
C TRP A 220 11.84 -12.48 19.08
N PRO A 221 11.43 -12.99 20.26
CA PRO A 221 12.19 -12.81 21.50
C PRO A 221 13.60 -13.39 21.46
N GLU A 222 13.75 -14.59 20.89
CA GLU A 222 15.03 -15.30 20.78
C GLU A 222 16.06 -14.52 19.94
N ARG A 223 15.60 -13.87 18.86
CA ARG A 223 16.46 -13.08 17.97
C ARG A 223 16.54 -11.60 18.34
N LYS A 224 15.73 -11.15 19.31
CA LYS A 224 15.59 -9.73 19.68
C LYS A 224 15.34 -8.82 18.47
N ILE A 225 14.40 -9.23 17.62
CA ILE A 225 13.95 -8.41 16.48
C ILE A 225 12.46 -8.11 16.55
N TYR A 226 12.06 -6.96 16.02
CA TYR A 226 10.65 -6.58 15.89
C TYR A 226 10.34 -6.21 14.43
N GLY A 227 9.10 -6.53 14.00
CA GLY A 227 8.61 -6.23 12.66
C GLY A 227 7.96 -4.85 12.55
N ARG A 228 6.98 -4.70 11.66
CA ARG A 228 6.27 -3.42 11.49
C ARG A 228 5.52 -3.01 12.77
N ILE A 229 5.68 -1.75 13.17
CA ILE A 229 4.92 -1.11 14.24
C ILE A 229 3.68 -0.42 13.65
N TYR A 230 2.55 -0.54 14.36
CA TYR A 230 1.32 0.21 14.11
C TYR A 230 1.02 1.07 15.33
N GLY A 231 0.58 2.31 15.12
CA GLY A 231 0.23 3.26 16.18
C GLY A 231 1.41 4.10 16.64
N ASP A 232 1.55 4.26 17.96
CA ASP A 232 2.52 5.14 18.63
C ASP A 232 3.97 4.61 18.57
N THR A 233 4.59 4.73 17.38
CA THR A 233 5.97 4.31 17.12
C THR A 233 6.97 5.02 18.01
N ALA A 234 6.80 6.33 18.22
CA ALA A 234 7.72 7.17 18.99
C ALA A 234 7.93 6.69 20.43
N ARG A 235 6.96 5.94 20.99
CA ARG A 235 7.04 5.41 22.36
C ARG A 235 7.39 3.95 22.45
N ILE A 236 6.89 3.10 21.53
CA ILE A 236 7.12 1.65 21.62
C ILE A 236 8.54 1.29 21.19
N GLU A 237 9.09 1.99 20.21
CA GLU A 237 10.42 1.69 19.67
C GLU A 237 11.54 1.91 20.70
N PRO A 238 11.64 3.05 21.42
CA PRO A 238 12.65 3.22 22.46
C PRO A 238 12.54 2.17 23.59
N ARG A 239 11.32 1.77 23.95
CA ARG A 239 11.09 0.75 24.99
C ARG A 239 11.53 -0.65 24.55
N LEU A 240 11.29 -1.00 23.29
CA LEU A 240 11.80 -2.24 22.70
C LEU A 240 13.32 -2.21 22.60
N ALA A 241 13.91 -1.09 22.17
CA ALA A 241 15.36 -0.90 22.10
C ALA A 241 16.02 -1.05 23.47
N ALA A 242 15.43 -0.50 24.53
CA ALA A 242 15.91 -0.67 25.91
C ALA A 242 15.92 -2.15 26.37
N LEU A 243 15.08 -3.01 25.78
CA LEU A 243 15.05 -4.46 26.02
C LEU A 243 15.94 -5.27 25.05
N GLY A 244 16.74 -4.56 24.25
CA GLY A 244 17.68 -5.11 23.27
C GLY A 244 17.07 -5.46 21.91
N TYR A 245 15.82 -5.11 21.65
CA TYR A 245 15.19 -5.40 20.35
C TYR A 245 15.61 -4.39 19.28
N SER A 246 15.81 -4.86 18.05
CA SER A 246 16.07 -4.02 16.88
C SER A 246 15.05 -4.28 15.76
N ASN A 247 14.86 -3.31 14.85
CA ASN A 247 14.00 -3.51 13.68
C ASN A 247 14.62 -4.57 12.76
N GLY A 248 13.84 -5.56 12.34
CA GLY A 248 14.39 -6.62 11.51
C GLY A 248 13.34 -7.44 10.76
N SER A 249 13.84 -8.28 9.84
CA SER A 249 13.00 -9.23 9.12
C SER A 249 12.63 -10.42 9.98
N LEU A 250 11.34 -10.72 10.08
CA LEU A 250 10.82 -11.92 10.73
C LEU A 250 10.94 -13.19 9.86
N ASN A 251 11.72 -13.14 8.76
CA ASN A 251 11.99 -14.30 7.92
C ASN A 251 12.57 -15.47 8.74
N GLY A 252 11.95 -16.63 8.56
CA GLY A 252 12.20 -17.88 9.29
C GLY A 252 11.26 -18.11 10.46
N ALA A 253 10.49 -17.12 10.90
CA ALA A 253 9.58 -17.29 12.04
C ALA A 253 8.44 -18.26 11.67
N ARG A 254 8.15 -19.19 12.58
CA ARG A 254 7.10 -20.19 12.39
C ARG A 254 5.74 -19.64 12.78
N LEU A 255 4.76 -19.97 11.95
CA LEU A 255 3.34 -19.77 12.15
C LEU A 255 2.67 -21.15 12.29
N LYS A 256 1.60 -21.20 13.10
CA LYS A 256 0.83 -22.43 13.25
C LYS A 256 0.17 -22.75 11.92
N ARG A 257 0.47 -23.92 11.38
CA ARG A 257 -0.15 -24.39 10.14
C ARG A 257 -1.58 -24.83 10.39
N VAL A 258 -2.55 -24.12 9.82
CA VAL A 258 -3.95 -24.54 9.89
C VAL A 258 -4.60 -24.53 8.51
N PRO A 259 -4.86 -25.70 7.91
CA PRO A 259 -5.50 -25.79 6.60
C PRO A 259 -6.98 -25.39 6.66
N VAL A 260 -7.49 -24.82 5.56
CA VAL A 260 -8.91 -24.46 5.41
C VAL A 260 -9.69 -25.64 4.84
N GLY A 261 -10.57 -26.22 5.65
CA GLY A 261 -11.38 -27.38 5.25
C GLY A 261 -10.50 -28.59 4.88
N ARG A 262 -10.78 -29.20 3.72
CA ARG A 262 -9.97 -30.31 3.18
C ARG A 262 -8.87 -29.85 2.22
N SER A 263 -8.72 -28.54 2.00
CA SER A 263 -7.74 -28.01 1.06
C SER A 263 -6.33 -28.12 1.62
N LYS A 264 -5.40 -28.64 0.83
CA LYS A 264 -3.96 -28.61 1.12
C LYS A 264 -3.27 -27.34 0.59
N ARG A 265 -4.02 -26.40 0.01
CA ARG A 265 -3.50 -25.19 -0.67
C ARG A 265 -4.02 -23.88 -0.10
N LYS A 266 -4.85 -23.96 0.93
CA LYS A 266 -5.42 -22.79 1.63
C LYS A 266 -5.13 -22.94 3.10
N PHE A 267 -4.57 -21.90 3.69
CA PHE A 267 -4.19 -21.88 5.10
C PHE A 267 -4.80 -20.66 5.76
N ILE A 268 -5.18 -20.79 7.01
CA ILE A 268 -5.53 -19.63 7.83
C ILE A 268 -4.24 -18.91 8.15
N ALA A 269 -4.10 -17.68 7.69
CA ALA A 269 -2.96 -16.83 7.98
C ALA A 269 -3.35 -15.36 7.84
N PRO A 270 -2.81 -14.48 8.69
CA PRO A 270 -3.07 -13.05 8.60
C PRO A 270 -2.41 -12.46 7.35
N TYR A 271 -2.89 -11.28 6.95
CA TYR A 271 -2.14 -10.42 6.05
C TYR A 271 -0.79 -10.07 6.68
N ILE A 272 0.30 -10.28 5.94
CA ILE A 272 1.65 -9.97 6.41
C ILE A 272 2.28 -8.90 5.51
N ASP A 273 2.53 -7.74 6.10
CA ASP A 273 3.11 -6.59 5.41
C ASP A 273 4.54 -6.86 4.88
N GLY A 274 4.84 -6.28 3.71
CA GLY A 274 6.22 -6.25 3.17
C GLY A 274 6.60 -7.38 2.20
N ARG A 275 5.69 -7.81 1.33
CA ARG A 275 5.88 -8.94 0.36
C ARG A 275 6.25 -10.26 1.05
N GLN A 276 5.79 -10.47 2.29
CA GLN A 276 6.09 -11.69 3.02
C GLN A 276 5.22 -12.82 2.48
N ARG A 277 5.89 -13.86 2.01
CA ARG A 277 5.27 -15.12 1.60
C ARG A 277 5.51 -16.14 2.72
N LEU A 278 4.89 -17.30 2.56
CA LEU A 278 5.07 -18.42 3.48
C LEU A 278 5.58 -19.65 2.72
N THR A 279 6.35 -20.48 3.41
CA THR A 279 6.79 -21.79 2.93
C THR A 279 6.15 -22.87 3.81
N ASP A 280 5.55 -23.91 3.21
CA ASP A 280 4.95 -25.02 3.97
C ASP A 280 6.02 -25.97 4.51
N GLY A 281 6.30 -25.90 5.81
CA GLY A 281 7.22 -26.80 6.52
C GLY A 281 6.58 -28.12 6.95
N GLY A 282 5.34 -28.41 6.54
CA GLY A 282 4.60 -29.63 6.89
C GLY A 282 3.82 -29.50 8.19
N ASP A 283 4.51 -29.15 9.28
CA ASP A 283 3.90 -28.95 10.61
C ASP A 283 3.67 -27.47 10.96
N PHE A 284 4.36 -26.56 10.25
CA PHE A 284 4.30 -25.11 10.43
C PHE A 284 4.35 -24.41 9.06
N LEU A 285 4.01 -23.12 9.05
CA LEU A 285 4.29 -22.24 7.91
C LEU A 285 5.43 -21.32 8.32
N ALA A 286 6.49 -21.24 7.54
CA ALA A 286 7.59 -20.30 7.80
C ALA A 286 7.33 -18.98 7.09
N ILE A 287 7.54 -17.84 7.76
CA ILE A 287 7.65 -16.55 7.06
C ILE A 287 8.89 -16.60 6.17
N ASP A 288 8.72 -16.43 4.87
CA ASP A 288 9.79 -16.52 3.89
C ASP A 288 9.49 -15.60 2.71
N ALA A 289 10.32 -14.57 2.50
CA ALA A 289 10.19 -13.67 1.36
C ALA A 289 10.24 -14.40 0.00
N GLY A 290 10.87 -15.59 -0.07
CA GLY A 290 10.95 -16.44 -1.25
C GLY A 290 9.88 -17.53 -1.34
N GLY A 291 8.98 -17.62 -0.36
CA GLY A 291 8.02 -18.73 -0.24
C GLY A 291 7.01 -18.84 -1.38
N GLU A 292 6.34 -19.98 -1.46
CA GLU A 292 5.34 -20.29 -2.50
C GLU A 292 3.91 -19.91 -2.11
N ILE A 293 3.63 -19.65 -0.83
CA ILE A 293 2.30 -19.33 -0.31
C ILE A 293 2.17 -17.82 -0.12
N PHE A 294 1.13 -17.23 -0.67
CA PHE A 294 0.89 -15.79 -0.60
C PHE A 294 0.06 -15.45 0.63
N ALA A 295 0.59 -14.56 1.48
CA ALA A 295 -0.05 -14.05 2.70
C ALA A 295 -0.46 -12.56 2.54
N ASP A 296 -0.98 -12.21 1.37
CA ASP A 296 -1.45 -10.88 0.97
C ASP A 296 -2.98 -10.74 1.01
N GLY A 297 -3.69 -11.81 1.40
CA GLY A 297 -5.14 -11.80 1.59
C GLY A 297 -5.56 -11.09 2.87
N THR A 298 -6.39 -10.05 2.75
CA THR A 298 -7.03 -9.38 3.90
C THR A 298 -8.21 -10.18 4.47
N ASP A 299 -8.61 -11.26 3.80
CA ASP A 299 -9.70 -12.16 4.20
C ASP A 299 -9.29 -13.24 5.20
N GLY A 300 -8.02 -13.23 5.64
CA GLY A 300 -7.47 -14.15 6.62
C GLY A 300 -7.04 -15.51 6.07
N ILE A 301 -6.95 -15.64 4.74
CA ILE A 301 -6.55 -16.89 4.07
C ILE A 301 -5.31 -16.66 3.21
N ALA A 302 -4.26 -17.42 3.49
CA ALA A 302 -3.11 -17.53 2.61
C ALA A 302 -3.32 -18.66 1.59
N ARG A 303 -2.88 -18.44 0.35
CA ARG A 303 -3.15 -19.33 -0.79
C ARG A 303 -1.85 -19.76 -1.45
N ASN A 304 -1.76 -21.05 -1.76
CA ASN A 304 -0.72 -21.59 -2.62
C ASN A 304 -1.25 -21.58 -4.08
N PRO A 305 -0.74 -20.70 -4.97
CA PRO A 305 -1.18 -20.58 -6.36
C PRO A 305 -0.52 -21.64 -7.26
N MET A 306 0.16 -22.64 -6.70
CA MET A 306 0.72 -23.74 -7.48
C MET A 306 -0.42 -24.57 -8.08
N THR A 307 -0.35 -24.77 -9.40
CA THR A 307 -1.24 -25.63 -10.18
C THR A 307 -0.46 -26.78 -10.80
N LYS A 308 -1.15 -27.83 -11.24
CA LYS A 308 -0.53 -29.01 -11.87
C LYS A 308 -0.62 -28.93 -13.37
N CYS A 309 0.43 -29.36 -14.05
CA CYS A 309 0.39 -29.52 -15.50
C CYS A 309 -0.55 -30.65 -15.87
N GLU A 310 -1.64 -30.33 -16.55
CA GLU A 310 -2.62 -31.34 -16.99
C GLU A 310 -2.16 -32.18 -18.20
N ARG A 311 -0.98 -31.85 -18.77
CA ARG A 311 -0.39 -32.57 -19.90
C ARG A 311 0.80 -33.44 -19.51
N CYS A 312 1.61 -32.99 -18.55
CA CYS A 312 2.85 -33.68 -18.22
C CYS A 312 2.53 -34.94 -17.39
N ARG A 313 3.13 -36.09 -17.73
CA ARG A 313 2.82 -37.40 -17.09
C ARG A 313 3.04 -37.43 -15.58
N ARG A 314 3.99 -36.64 -15.09
CA ARG A 314 4.31 -36.53 -13.65
C ARG A 314 3.46 -35.50 -12.91
N GLY A 315 2.61 -34.74 -13.61
CA GLY A 315 1.80 -33.69 -13.01
C GLY A 315 2.63 -32.62 -12.32
N GLU A 316 3.72 -32.18 -12.96
CA GLU A 316 4.62 -31.14 -12.43
C GLU A 316 3.81 -29.93 -11.95
N GLU A 317 4.10 -29.49 -10.72
CA GLU A 317 3.49 -28.31 -10.13
C GLU A 317 4.27 -27.05 -10.53
N PHE A 318 3.55 -25.99 -10.88
CA PHE A 318 4.12 -24.69 -11.21
C PHE A 318 3.15 -23.59 -10.79
N HIS A 319 3.67 -22.38 -10.61
CA HIS A 319 2.87 -21.21 -10.26
C HIS A 319 1.83 -20.93 -11.36
N GLU A 320 0.56 -20.68 -11.03
CA GLU A 320 -0.51 -20.51 -12.02
C GLU A 320 -0.21 -19.49 -13.13
N HIS A 321 0.44 -18.36 -12.80
CA HIS A 321 0.91 -17.36 -13.78
C HIS A 321 1.99 -17.84 -14.76
N ASN A 322 2.67 -18.96 -14.47
CA ASN A 322 3.64 -19.59 -15.38
C ASN A 322 2.99 -20.66 -16.29
N GLY A 323 1.68 -20.85 -16.16
CA GLY A 323 0.88 -21.74 -17.00
C GLY A 323 0.43 -21.09 -18.30
N TYR A 324 0.24 -21.92 -19.31
CA TYR A 324 -0.43 -21.53 -20.54
C TYR A 324 -1.80 -22.20 -20.60
N SER A 325 -2.82 -21.39 -20.86
CA SER A 325 -4.15 -21.88 -21.23
C SER A 325 -4.11 -22.49 -22.62
N VAL A 326 -4.47 -23.77 -22.72
CA VAL A 326 -4.51 -24.53 -23.97
C VAL A 326 -5.93 -25.07 -24.19
N ARG A 327 -6.59 -24.63 -25.26
CA ARG A 327 -7.92 -25.11 -25.65
C ARG A 327 -7.81 -26.50 -26.27
N ILE A 328 -8.32 -27.51 -25.58
CA ILE A 328 -8.16 -28.92 -25.97
C ILE A 328 -9.27 -29.45 -26.86
N ASN A 329 -10.43 -28.78 -26.89
CA ASN A 329 -11.62 -29.18 -27.61
C ASN A 329 -12.23 -27.96 -28.34
N GLY A 330 -13.00 -28.21 -29.40
CA GLY A 330 -13.77 -27.19 -30.12
C GLY A 330 -14.97 -26.62 -29.33
N ASP A 331 -15.33 -27.24 -28.22
CA ASP A 331 -16.43 -26.84 -27.32
C ASP A 331 -16.03 -25.80 -26.25
N GLY A 332 -14.77 -25.38 -26.23
CA GLY A 332 -14.27 -24.41 -25.26
C GLY A 332 -13.57 -24.99 -24.03
N GLY A 333 -13.36 -26.32 -23.94
CA GLY A 333 -12.55 -26.91 -22.86
C GLY A 333 -11.12 -26.34 -22.81
N VAL A 334 -10.74 -25.69 -21.71
CA VAL A 334 -9.40 -25.14 -21.45
C VAL A 334 -8.68 -26.01 -20.42
N ARG A 335 -7.40 -26.29 -20.67
CA ARG A 335 -6.48 -26.89 -19.69
C ARG A 335 -5.28 -26.01 -19.46
N ILE A 336 -4.67 -26.10 -18.27
CA ILE A 336 -3.44 -25.36 -17.97
C ILE A 336 -2.23 -26.28 -18.14
N TRP A 337 -1.32 -25.88 -19.04
CA TRP A 337 -0.09 -26.61 -19.32
C TRP A 337 1.11 -25.80 -18.85
N CYS A 338 2.13 -26.45 -18.31
CA CYS A 338 3.38 -25.77 -17.97
C CYS A 338 4.07 -25.25 -19.25
N HIS A 339 4.95 -24.25 -19.10
CA HIS A 339 5.72 -23.65 -20.20
C HIS A 339 6.32 -24.69 -21.17
N ARG A 340 6.98 -25.73 -20.63
CA ARG A 340 7.59 -26.80 -21.45
C ARG A 340 6.55 -27.60 -22.24
N CYS A 341 5.49 -28.06 -21.57
CA CYS A 341 4.43 -28.85 -22.20
C CYS A 341 3.68 -27.99 -23.27
N ALA A 342 3.43 -26.71 -23.01
CA ALA A 342 2.81 -25.78 -23.95
C ALA A 342 3.68 -25.51 -25.18
N HIS A 343 4.94 -25.13 -25.00
CA HIS A 343 5.85 -24.83 -26.11
C HIS A 343 6.09 -26.04 -27.02
N ARG A 344 6.16 -27.25 -26.45
CA ARG A 344 6.41 -28.47 -27.22
C ARG A 344 5.17 -29.02 -27.92
N HIS A 345 4.00 -28.92 -27.29
CA HIS A 345 2.81 -29.66 -27.72
C HIS A 345 1.64 -28.80 -28.17
N ALA A 346 1.75 -27.49 -28.08
CA ALA A 346 0.71 -26.57 -28.53
C ALA A 346 1.23 -25.62 -29.61
N VAL A 347 0.29 -25.00 -30.32
CA VAL A 347 0.53 -23.96 -31.34
C VAL A 347 -0.55 -22.90 -31.20
N ASP A 348 -0.25 -21.69 -31.65
CA ASP A 348 -1.20 -20.59 -31.64
C ASP A 348 -2.01 -20.61 -32.93
N CYS A 349 -3.35 -20.49 -32.81
CA CYS A 349 -4.24 -20.44 -33.95
C CYS A 349 -4.06 -19.13 -34.70
N ARG A 350 -3.73 -19.20 -35.99
CA ARG A 350 -3.54 -17.98 -36.80
C ARG A 350 -4.84 -17.19 -37.05
N TYR A 351 -6.00 -17.80 -36.87
CA TYR A 351 -7.30 -17.14 -37.02
C TYR A 351 -7.68 -16.28 -35.80
N HIS A 352 -7.60 -16.82 -34.57
CA HIS A 352 -8.07 -16.14 -33.35
C HIS A 352 -7.00 -15.96 -32.25
N GLY A 353 -5.78 -16.47 -32.43
CA GLY A 353 -4.66 -16.27 -31.51
C GLY A 353 -4.58 -17.26 -30.34
N ASP A 354 -5.65 -17.99 -30.01
CA ASP A 354 -5.59 -18.92 -28.87
C ASP A 354 -4.69 -20.13 -29.17
N ARG A 355 -4.09 -20.64 -28.09
CA ARG A 355 -3.23 -21.80 -28.11
C ARG A 355 -4.03 -23.10 -27.99
N PHE A 356 -3.70 -24.10 -28.81
CA PHE A 356 -4.37 -25.40 -28.84
C PHE A 356 -3.37 -26.53 -29.15
N PRO A 357 -3.69 -27.82 -28.88
CA PRO A 357 -2.77 -28.92 -29.11
C PRO A 357 -2.34 -29.02 -30.58
N ARG A 358 -1.02 -29.04 -30.84
CA ARG A 358 -0.44 -29.16 -32.18
C ARG A 358 -0.98 -30.37 -32.96
N ARG A 359 -1.23 -31.47 -32.26
CA ARG A 359 -1.78 -32.71 -32.85
C ARG A 359 -3.19 -32.55 -33.45
N LEU A 360 -3.88 -31.46 -33.11
CA LEU A 360 -5.22 -31.14 -33.60
C LEU A 360 -5.19 -30.03 -34.65
N ALA A 361 -4.01 -29.53 -35.04
CA ALA A 361 -3.92 -28.43 -35.98
C ALA A 361 -4.42 -28.82 -37.36
N VAL A 362 -5.25 -27.96 -37.92
CA VAL A 362 -5.73 -28.08 -39.29
C VAL A 362 -5.00 -27.03 -40.12
N GLU A 363 -4.39 -27.45 -41.22
CA GLU A 363 -3.72 -26.54 -42.13
C GLU A 363 -4.74 -25.85 -43.05
N VAL A 364 -4.74 -24.53 -43.04
CA VAL A 364 -5.56 -23.67 -43.90
C VAL A 364 -4.64 -22.64 -44.52
N GLU A 365 -4.43 -22.70 -45.84
CA GLU A 365 -3.54 -21.78 -46.57
C GLU A 365 -2.12 -21.65 -45.97
N ASN A 366 -1.48 -22.78 -45.68
CA ASN A 366 -0.16 -22.87 -45.03
C ASN A 366 -0.11 -22.26 -43.61
N GLN A 367 -1.27 -22.05 -42.98
CA GLN A 367 -1.40 -21.59 -41.60
C GLN A 367 -2.04 -22.67 -40.72
N LEU A 368 -1.65 -22.72 -39.45
CA LEU A 368 -2.24 -23.64 -38.49
C LEU A 368 -3.46 -23.00 -37.82
N TRP A 369 -4.61 -23.60 -38.04
CA TRP A 369 -5.87 -23.20 -37.43
C TRP A 369 -6.30 -24.25 -36.39
N SER A 370 -7.08 -23.82 -35.41
CA SER A 370 -7.74 -24.74 -34.49
C SER A 370 -8.81 -25.54 -35.26
N PRO A 371 -9.18 -26.76 -34.82
CA PRO A 371 -10.24 -27.54 -35.46
C PRO A 371 -11.54 -26.75 -35.64
N TRP A 372 -11.96 -26.05 -34.58
CA TRP A 372 -13.17 -25.22 -34.60
C TRP A 372 -13.08 -24.07 -35.61
N ALA A 373 -11.95 -23.35 -35.64
CA ALA A 373 -11.76 -22.27 -36.60
C ALA A 373 -11.78 -22.79 -38.03
N ALA A 374 -11.12 -23.92 -38.29
CA ALA A 374 -11.14 -24.55 -39.60
C ALA A 374 -12.54 -25.01 -40.00
N GLU A 375 -13.30 -25.65 -39.10
CA GLU A 375 -14.66 -26.10 -39.38
C GLU A 375 -15.60 -24.94 -39.75
N GLN A 376 -15.54 -23.84 -39.01
CA GLN A 376 -16.48 -22.72 -39.17
C GLN A 376 -16.06 -21.72 -40.24
N ASN A 377 -14.77 -21.59 -40.53
CA ASN A 377 -14.23 -20.48 -41.33
C ASN A 377 -13.37 -20.92 -42.52
N SER A 378 -13.40 -22.21 -42.88
CA SER A 378 -12.69 -22.70 -44.06
C SER A 378 -13.52 -23.72 -44.84
N PHE A 379 -13.19 -23.87 -46.12
CA PHE A 379 -13.77 -24.85 -47.02
C PHE A 379 -12.67 -25.67 -47.70
N VAL A 380 -13.01 -26.85 -48.21
CA VAL A 380 -12.11 -27.64 -49.05
C VAL A 380 -12.39 -27.28 -50.51
N CYS A 381 -11.38 -26.84 -51.24
CA CYS A 381 -11.53 -26.49 -52.64
C CYS A 381 -11.67 -27.75 -53.49
N ASP A 382 -12.77 -27.88 -54.22
CA ASP A 382 -13.09 -29.08 -55.00
C ASP A 382 -12.08 -29.35 -56.13
N VAL A 383 -11.36 -28.32 -56.58
CA VAL A 383 -10.33 -28.45 -57.63
C VAL A 383 -8.97 -28.84 -57.07
N THR A 384 -8.55 -28.27 -55.94
CA THR A 384 -7.19 -28.46 -55.41
C THR A 384 -7.12 -29.49 -54.28
N GLY A 385 -8.25 -29.86 -53.69
CA GLY A 385 -8.34 -30.68 -52.48
C GLY A 385 -7.77 -29.99 -51.23
N ARG A 386 -7.28 -28.74 -51.34
CA ARG A 386 -6.69 -28.00 -50.23
C ARG A 386 -7.75 -27.19 -49.49
N ARG A 387 -7.51 -26.96 -48.21
CA ARG A 387 -8.39 -26.17 -47.35
C ARG A 387 -8.03 -24.69 -47.42
N HIS A 388 -9.04 -23.86 -47.64
CA HIS A 388 -8.91 -22.41 -47.83
C HIS A 388 -9.84 -21.65 -46.88
N SER A 389 -9.45 -20.43 -46.51
CA SER A 389 -10.31 -19.53 -45.74
C SER A 389 -11.58 -19.20 -46.53
N ASN A 390 -12.72 -19.12 -45.85
CA ASN A 390 -14.01 -18.72 -46.46
C ASN A 390 -13.96 -17.32 -47.09
N ARG A 391 -12.97 -16.48 -46.73
CA ARG A 391 -12.71 -15.19 -47.39
C ARG A 391 -12.33 -15.34 -48.87
N HIS A 392 -11.83 -16.50 -49.27
CA HIS A 392 -11.46 -16.81 -50.65
C HIS A 392 -12.45 -17.80 -51.29
N LEU A 393 -13.65 -17.98 -50.74
CA LEU A 393 -14.64 -18.87 -51.31
C LEU A 393 -15.31 -18.23 -52.54
N ALA A 394 -15.35 -18.98 -53.64
CA ALA A 394 -16.27 -18.78 -54.74
C ALA A 394 -17.08 -20.06 -54.95
N VAL A 395 -18.39 -19.94 -55.09
CA VAL A 395 -19.27 -21.06 -55.43
C VAL A 395 -19.58 -20.98 -56.91
N LEU A 396 -19.15 -22.00 -57.66
CA LEU A 396 -19.42 -22.12 -59.08
C LEU A 396 -20.91 -22.37 -59.33
N HIS A 397 -21.37 -22.12 -60.56
CA HIS A 397 -22.76 -22.33 -60.94
C HIS A 397 -23.25 -23.79 -60.77
N ASP A 398 -22.34 -24.76 -60.77
CA ASP A 398 -22.60 -26.19 -60.57
C ASP A 398 -22.57 -26.60 -59.08
N GLY A 399 -22.38 -25.65 -58.16
CA GLY A 399 -22.34 -25.86 -56.72
C GLY A 399 -20.96 -26.21 -56.15
N ARG A 400 -19.93 -26.39 -56.99
CA ARG A 400 -18.56 -26.61 -56.50
C ARG A 400 -18.02 -25.40 -55.76
N GLN A 401 -17.31 -25.64 -54.67
CA GLN A 401 -16.63 -24.63 -53.87
C GLN A 401 -15.17 -24.55 -54.28
N VAL A 402 -14.74 -23.41 -54.80
CA VAL A 402 -13.37 -23.20 -55.28
C VAL A 402 -12.76 -21.94 -54.68
N ARG A 403 -11.42 -21.87 -54.72
CA ARG A 403 -10.71 -20.64 -54.39
C ARG A 403 -11.09 -19.55 -55.39
N SER A 404 -11.40 -18.34 -54.94
CA SER A 404 -11.83 -17.21 -55.77
C SER A 404 -10.83 -16.85 -56.87
N SER A 405 -9.53 -17.09 -56.67
CA SER A 405 -8.50 -16.91 -57.70
C SER A 405 -8.58 -17.91 -58.86
N LEU A 406 -9.32 -19.01 -58.71
CA LEU A 406 -9.59 -20.01 -59.74
C LEU A 406 -10.92 -19.76 -60.46
N ALA A 407 -11.77 -18.89 -59.93
CA ALA A 407 -13.08 -18.57 -60.51
C ALA A 407 -13.03 -17.27 -61.32
N ARG A 408 -13.82 -17.23 -62.40
CA ARG A 408 -14.11 -16.00 -63.14
C ARG A 408 -15.59 -15.72 -63.12
N ASP A 409 -15.91 -14.45 -62.95
CA ASP A 409 -17.26 -13.94 -63.06
C ASP A 409 -17.60 -13.77 -64.54
N VAL A 410 -18.63 -14.48 -64.99
CA VAL A 410 -19.09 -14.50 -66.38
C VAL A 410 -20.55 -14.09 -66.46
N ARG A 411 -20.94 -13.47 -67.58
CA ARG A 411 -22.35 -13.10 -67.81
C ARG A 411 -23.07 -14.26 -68.46
N HIS A 412 -24.16 -14.69 -67.85
CA HIS A 412 -25.11 -15.63 -68.41
C HIS A 412 -26.05 -14.93 -69.41
N ILE A 413 -26.73 -15.71 -70.27
CA ILE A 413 -27.55 -15.19 -71.39
C ILE A 413 -28.80 -14.45 -70.93
N ASP A 414 -29.31 -14.80 -69.75
CA ASP A 414 -30.41 -14.11 -69.07
C ASP A 414 -29.95 -12.85 -68.30
N GLY A 415 -28.68 -12.46 -68.45
CA GLY A 415 -28.07 -11.31 -67.79
C GLY A 415 -27.61 -11.57 -66.35
N ARG A 416 -27.81 -12.78 -65.79
CA ARG A 416 -27.29 -13.12 -64.46
C ARG A 416 -25.77 -13.27 -64.49
N ARG A 417 -25.13 -13.03 -63.35
CA ARG A 417 -23.69 -13.26 -63.17
C ARG A 417 -23.49 -14.60 -62.49
N ILE A 418 -22.64 -15.44 -63.06
CA ILE A 418 -22.28 -16.74 -62.50
C ILE A 418 -20.77 -16.87 -62.40
N PHE A 419 -20.29 -17.75 -61.53
CA PHE A 419 -18.88 -18.12 -61.48
C PHE A 419 -18.64 -19.43 -62.23
N VAL A 420 -17.62 -19.44 -63.09
CA VAL A 420 -17.06 -20.64 -63.75
C VAL A 420 -15.57 -20.72 -63.46
N LEU A 421 -14.92 -21.85 -63.75
CA LEU A 421 -13.47 -21.91 -63.65
C LEU A 421 -12.80 -20.99 -64.66
N THR A 422 -11.61 -20.50 -64.31
CA THR A 422 -10.88 -19.53 -65.15
C THR A 422 -10.49 -20.10 -66.50
N ASP A 423 -10.18 -21.39 -66.57
CA ASP A 423 -9.90 -22.13 -67.81
C ASP A 423 -11.17 -22.46 -68.62
N GLU A 424 -12.34 -22.51 -67.95
CA GLU A 424 -13.66 -22.65 -68.56
C GLU A 424 -14.28 -21.31 -69.03
N ALA A 425 -13.56 -20.19 -68.87
CA ALA A 425 -14.04 -18.87 -69.27
C ALA A 425 -13.49 -18.46 -70.65
N VAL A 426 -14.39 -18.06 -71.56
CA VAL A 426 -14.06 -17.53 -72.88
C VAL A 426 -14.24 -16.01 -72.89
N ARG A 427 -13.15 -15.27 -73.18
CA ARG A 427 -13.18 -13.81 -73.31
C ARG A 427 -13.73 -13.41 -74.68
N LEU A 428 -14.76 -12.57 -74.70
CA LEU A 428 -15.32 -11.95 -75.89
C LEU A 428 -14.56 -10.68 -76.29
N ASP A 429 -14.74 -10.24 -77.55
CA ASP A 429 -14.10 -9.02 -78.10
C ASP A 429 -14.44 -7.75 -77.30
N ASP A 430 -15.67 -7.66 -76.78
CA ASP A 430 -16.12 -6.54 -75.94
C ASP A 430 -15.52 -6.54 -74.52
N GLY A 431 -14.64 -7.51 -74.21
CA GLY A 431 -13.99 -7.66 -72.92
C GLY A 431 -14.82 -8.40 -71.87
N THR A 432 -16.06 -8.79 -72.17
CA THR A 432 -16.86 -9.65 -71.29
C THR A 432 -16.39 -11.11 -71.36
N TYR A 433 -16.81 -11.93 -70.40
CA TYR A 433 -16.51 -13.36 -70.36
C TYR A 433 -17.79 -14.17 -70.36
N TRP A 434 -17.79 -15.27 -71.11
CA TRP A 434 -18.81 -16.32 -71.13
C TRP A 434 -18.21 -17.65 -70.66
N SER A 435 -19.05 -18.61 -70.26
CA SER A 435 -18.59 -20.00 -70.08
C SER A 435 -18.26 -20.63 -71.44
N GLN A 436 -17.40 -21.64 -71.48
CA GLN A 436 -17.10 -22.41 -72.70
C GLN A 436 -18.36 -23.01 -73.32
N GLU A 437 -19.25 -23.56 -72.51
CA GLU A 437 -20.55 -24.11 -72.95
C GLU A 437 -21.41 -23.02 -73.62
N MET A 438 -21.57 -21.86 -72.97
CA MET A 438 -22.32 -20.75 -73.53
C MET A 438 -21.70 -20.22 -74.83
N PHE A 439 -20.38 -20.14 -74.89
CA PHE A 439 -19.69 -19.75 -76.11
C PHE A 439 -19.86 -20.78 -77.22
N ALA A 440 -19.87 -22.07 -76.91
CA ALA A 440 -20.10 -23.13 -77.90
C ALA A 440 -21.51 -23.05 -78.50
N GLU A 441 -22.52 -22.72 -77.70
CA GLU A 441 -23.92 -22.63 -78.16
C GLU A 441 -24.28 -21.28 -78.82
N HIS A 442 -23.75 -20.18 -78.28
CA HIS A 442 -24.20 -18.84 -78.62
C HIS A 442 -23.10 -17.91 -79.15
N GLY A 443 -21.87 -18.39 -79.27
CA GLY A 443 -20.73 -17.63 -79.76
C GLY A 443 -20.19 -18.15 -81.09
N PHE A 444 -19.27 -17.39 -81.67
CA PHE A 444 -18.44 -17.84 -82.78
C PHE A 444 -17.06 -17.16 -82.76
N VAL A 445 -16.07 -17.81 -83.36
CA VAL A 445 -14.74 -17.24 -83.59
C VAL A 445 -14.73 -16.58 -84.97
N CYS A 446 -14.42 -15.29 -85.04
CA CYS A 446 -14.29 -14.61 -86.33
C CYS A 446 -13.04 -15.09 -87.07
N ALA A 447 -13.21 -15.64 -88.27
CA ALA A 447 -12.10 -16.15 -89.07
C ALA A 447 -11.08 -15.06 -89.49
N ILE A 448 -11.50 -13.79 -89.51
CA ILE A 448 -10.64 -12.66 -89.90
C ILE A 448 -9.83 -12.14 -88.71
N THR A 449 -10.50 -11.84 -87.58
CA THR A 449 -9.84 -11.22 -86.43
C THR A 449 -9.29 -12.22 -85.43
N GLY A 450 -9.72 -13.49 -85.51
CA GLY A 450 -9.42 -14.52 -84.51
C GLY A 450 -10.08 -14.29 -83.15
N ARG A 451 -10.96 -13.29 -83.03
CA ARG A 451 -11.63 -12.92 -81.76
C ARG A 451 -12.99 -13.59 -81.61
N ASN A 452 -13.45 -13.67 -80.37
CA ASN A 452 -14.69 -14.33 -79.97
C ASN A 452 -15.86 -13.32 -79.94
N TYR A 453 -16.95 -13.62 -80.64
CA TYR A 453 -18.15 -12.77 -80.76
C TYR A 453 -19.41 -13.53 -80.37
N ARG A 454 -20.51 -12.81 -80.12
CA ARG A 454 -21.83 -13.40 -79.89
C ARG A 454 -22.52 -13.65 -81.23
N ASN A 455 -23.32 -14.71 -81.33
CA ASN A 455 -24.08 -15.00 -82.55
C ASN A 455 -25.06 -13.88 -82.94
N CYS A 456 -25.57 -13.11 -81.96
CA CYS A 456 -26.41 -11.93 -82.25
C CYS A 456 -25.65 -10.77 -82.89
N ASP A 457 -24.31 -10.74 -82.79
CA ASP A 457 -23.46 -9.73 -83.42
C ASP A 457 -23.16 -10.09 -84.88
N ARG A 458 -23.56 -11.29 -85.33
CA ARG A 458 -23.38 -11.79 -86.69
C ARG A 458 -24.34 -11.05 -87.62
N ARG A 459 -23.86 -9.99 -88.28
CA ARG A 459 -24.61 -9.31 -89.34
C ARG A 459 -24.80 -10.23 -90.54
N SER A 460 -25.96 -10.14 -91.20
CA SER A 460 -26.28 -10.95 -92.37
C SER A 460 -25.27 -10.73 -93.50
N PRO A 461 -24.90 -11.77 -94.29
CA PRO A 461 -24.03 -11.61 -95.44
C PRO A 461 -24.71 -10.70 -96.47
N GLY A 462 -24.31 -9.43 -96.52
CA GLY A 462 -24.92 -8.42 -97.39
C GLY A 462 -24.87 -6.99 -96.84
N GLU A 463 -24.73 -6.82 -95.52
CA GLU A 463 -24.48 -5.50 -94.93
C GLU A 463 -22.98 -5.17 -94.99
N ASN A 464 -22.56 -4.52 -96.08
CA ASN A 464 -21.21 -3.96 -96.22
C ASN A 464 -20.90 -3.03 -95.04
N VAL A 465 -19.91 -3.39 -94.23
CA VAL A 465 -19.27 -2.46 -93.30
C VAL A 465 -17.99 -1.96 -93.96
N TYR A 466 -18.01 -0.67 -94.31
CA TYR A 466 -16.81 0.10 -94.57
C TYR A 466 -15.89 0.00 -93.36
N LEU A 467 -14.72 -0.63 -93.55
CA LEU A 467 -13.59 -0.47 -92.65
C LEU A 467 -13.22 1.01 -92.67
N TYR A 468 -13.48 1.74 -91.58
CA TYR A 468 -12.81 3.00 -91.32
C TYR A 468 -11.31 2.70 -91.19
N ALA A 469 -10.57 2.94 -92.27
CA ALA A 469 -9.14 3.14 -92.21
C ALA A 469 -8.88 4.41 -91.37
N PRO A 470 -7.93 4.39 -90.41
CA PRO A 470 -7.55 5.61 -89.71
C PRO A 470 -6.83 6.55 -90.68
N ALA A 471 -7.48 7.66 -91.02
CA ALA A 471 -6.83 8.81 -91.62
C ALA A 471 -6.15 9.63 -90.52
N ASN A 472 -4.81 9.55 -90.47
CA ASN A 472 -3.86 10.65 -90.27
C ASN A 472 -2.59 10.15 -89.55
N ALA A 473 -1.64 9.70 -90.37
CA ALA A 473 -0.23 9.88 -90.10
C ALA A 473 0.29 10.96 -91.06
N SER A 474 0.57 12.16 -90.54
CA SER A 474 1.41 13.15 -91.19
C SER A 474 2.31 13.80 -90.14
N ALA A 475 3.60 13.50 -90.29
CA ALA A 475 4.82 14.06 -89.72
C ALA A 475 4.74 15.38 -88.89
N ALA A 476 5.25 15.31 -87.66
CA ALA A 476 6.41 16.06 -87.13
C ALA A 476 6.80 15.48 -85.77
#